data_AF-A0AA96F230-F1
#
_entry.id   AF-A0AA96F230-F1
#
_cell.length_a   1.000
_cell.length_b   1.000
_cell.length_c   1.000
_cell.angle_alpha   90.00
_cell.angle_beta   90.00
_cell.angle_gamma   90.00
#
_symmetry.space_group_name_H-M   'P 1'
#
loop_
_entity.id
_entity.type
_entity.pdbx_description
1 polymer ?
#
loop_
_entity_poly.entity_id
_entity_poly.type
_entity_poly.pdbx_seq_one_letter_code
_entity_poly.pdbx_strand_id
1 'polypeptide(L)'
;MIRVRENGGEFGDVSRFKKKFKDLLFPFFGSYNDTTLHGRMMSLFQKVKVCDEVSVRGERKVGVGLTTDEGKLLLQRFGFTEKSVRAVLPGRLVYHPSTYSLEVTDFDINSSDFPKSAAIMELQFGIMALDDLLLPSQIFMSTPQYFDAQSTVTDFVMTPNELPPSGVVTIAVAGVRFYEVVNGERYLLKALNLQSVEVVGV
;
A
#
# COMPACT_ATOMS: atom_id res chain seq x y z
N MET A 1 3.37 -23.43 29.81
CA MET A 1 3.07 -21.98 29.98
C MET A 1 3.98 -21.07 29.15
N ILE A 2 5.29 -21.32 29.05
CA ILE A 2 6.24 -20.46 28.29
C ILE A 2 5.76 -20.18 26.86
N ARG A 3 5.42 -21.21 26.08
CA ARG A 3 4.93 -21.06 24.69
C ARG A 3 3.64 -20.24 24.54
N VAL A 4 2.76 -20.24 25.54
CA VAL A 4 1.54 -19.44 25.52
C VAL A 4 1.87 -17.96 25.68
N ARG A 5 2.80 -17.65 26.60
CA ARG A 5 3.26 -16.28 26.84
C ARG A 5 4.03 -15.71 25.64
N GLU A 6 4.93 -16.50 25.05
CA GLU A 6 5.65 -16.15 23.82
C GLU A 6 4.69 -15.81 22.68
N ASN A 7 3.73 -16.70 22.39
CA ASN A 7 2.75 -16.45 21.34
C ASN A 7 1.88 -15.22 21.64
N GLY A 8 1.55 -14.97 22.91
CA GLY A 8 0.76 -13.82 23.33
C GLY A 8 1.50 -12.49 23.12
N GLY A 9 2.80 -12.44 23.44
CA GLY A 9 3.65 -11.27 23.19
C GLY A 9 3.74 -10.93 21.70
N GLU A 10 4.13 -11.93 20.90
CA GLU A 10 4.22 -11.79 19.45
C GLU A 10 2.88 -11.38 18.82
N PHE A 11 1.75 -11.92 19.28
CA PHE A 11 0.43 -11.53 18.79
C PHE A 11 0.11 -10.06 19.12
N GLY A 12 0.47 -9.60 20.32
CA GLY A 12 0.34 -8.20 20.72
C GLY A 12 1.13 -7.27 19.80
N ASP A 13 2.37 -7.63 19.48
CA ASP A 13 3.22 -6.88 18.56
C ASP A 13 2.67 -6.82 17.14
N VAL A 14 2.22 -7.96 16.62
CA VAL A 14 1.58 -8.02 15.30
C VAL A 14 0.33 -7.13 15.27
N SER A 15 -0.48 -7.15 16.34
CA SER A 15 -1.69 -6.33 16.41
C SER A 15 -1.38 -4.83 16.43
N ARG A 16 -0.32 -4.41 17.14
CA ARG A 16 0.18 -3.03 17.15
C ARG A 16 0.67 -2.60 15.78
N PHE A 17 1.53 -3.41 15.15
CA PHE A 17 2.03 -3.16 13.80
C PHE A 17 0.87 -2.99 12.81
N LYS A 18 -0.03 -3.96 12.76
CA LYS A 18 -1.21 -3.97 11.87
C LYS A 18 -2.08 -2.73 12.07
N LYS A 19 -2.30 -2.30 13.32
CA LYS A 19 -3.08 -1.09 13.60
C LYS A 19 -2.41 0.14 12.97
N LYS A 20 -1.14 0.42 13.32
CA LYS A 20 -0.42 1.58 12.78
C LYS A 20 -0.32 1.53 11.25
N PHE A 21 -0.05 0.34 10.69
CA PHE A 21 -0.03 0.13 9.24
C PHE A 21 -1.35 0.51 8.60
N LYS A 22 -2.48 0.02 9.13
CA LYS A 22 -3.81 0.32 8.60
C LYS A 22 -4.13 1.82 8.73
N ASP A 23 -3.79 2.44 9.86
CA ASP A 23 -4.04 3.86 10.11
C ASP A 23 -3.30 4.73 9.07
N LEU A 24 -2.04 4.39 8.74
CA LEU A 24 -1.26 5.09 7.71
C LEU A 24 -1.74 4.82 6.28
N LEU A 25 -2.48 3.73 6.03
CA LEU A 25 -3.08 3.45 4.72
C LEU A 25 -4.41 4.18 4.48
N PHE A 26 -4.97 4.85 5.49
CA PHE A 26 -6.22 5.59 5.37
C PHE A 26 -6.30 6.54 4.15
N PRO A 27 -5.24 7.28 3.76
CA PRO A 27 -5.27 8.16 2.59
C PRO A 27 -5.58 7.46 1.26
N PHE A 28 -5.29 6.16 1.13
CA PHE A 28 -5.54 5.38 -0.09
C PHE A 28 -6.91 4.71 -0.06
N PHE A 29 -7.36 4.25 1.11
CA PHE A 29 -8.64 3.56 1.22
C PHE A 29 -9.83 4.52 1.07
N GLY A 30 -9.72 5.78 1.52
CA GLY A 30 -10.83 6.73 1.48
C GLY A 30 -12.08 6.16 2.18
N SER A 31 -13.15 5.89 1.42
CA SER A 31 -14.39 5.28 1.93
C SER A 31 -14.49 3.76 1.73
N TYR A 32 -13.41 3.09 1.32
CA TYR A 32 -13.37 1.64 1.13
C TYR A 32 -13.64 0.90 2.45
N ASN A 33 -14.59 -0.03 2.45
CA ASN A 33 -15.03 -0.73 3.65
C ASN A 33 -15.12 -2.26 3.45
N ASP A 34 -13.98 -2.94 3.51
CA ASP A 34 -13.90 -4.39 3.62
C ASP A 34 -13.81 -4.81 5.09
N THR A 35 -14.87 -5.42 5.60
CA THR A 35 -14.96 -5.90 6.99
C THR A 35 -14.01 -7.07 7.28
N THR A 36 -13.57 -7.79 6.24
CA THR A 36 -12.66 -8.95 6.35
C THR A 36 -11.18 -8.54 6.34
N LEU A 37 -10.85 -7.36 5.79
CA LEU A 37 -9.48 -6.88 5.62
C LEU A 37 -8.68 -6.94 6.93
N HIS A 38 -9.32 -6.58 8.04
CA HIS A 38 -8.69 -6.64 9.36
C HIS A 38 -8.17 -8.05 9.71
N GLY A 39 -8.98 -9.08 9.51
CA GLY A 39 -8.59 -10.47 9.78
C GLY A 39 -7.52 -10.94 8.80
N ARG A 40 -7.66 -10.62 7.52
CA ARG A 40 -6.68 -10.99 6.49
C ARG A 40 -5.31 -10.36 6.74
N MET A 41 -5.25 -9.08 7.13
CA MET A 41 -4.00 -8.40 7.52
C MET A 41 -3.39 -9.02 8.78
N MET A 42 -4.22 -9.41 9.75
CA MET A 42 -3.72 -10.09 10.95
C MET A 42 -3.06 -11.43 10.59
N SER A 43 -3.67 -12.22 9.72
CA SER A 43 -3.09 -13.47 9.21
C SER A 43 -1.81 -13.22 8.41
N LEU A 44 -1.77 -12.19 7.56
CA LEU A 44 -0.57 -11.79 6.82
C LEU A 44 0.59 -11.50 7.76
N PHE A 45 0.41 -10.56 8.70
CA PHE A 45 1.52 -10.11 9.53
C PHE A 45 1.97 -11.17 10.54
N GLN A 46 1.11 -12.12 10.92
CA GLN A 46 1.57 -13.31 11.65
C GLN A 46 2.52 -14.17 10.82
N LYS A 47 2.29 -14.32 9.51
CA LYS A 47 3.21 -15.04 8.61
C LYS A 47 4.51 -14.26 8.42
N VAL A 48 4.43 -12.95 8.14
CA VAL A 48 5.61 -12.09 7.99
C VAL A 48 6.48 -12.12 9.25
N LYS A 49 5.88 -12.07 10.44
CA LYS A 49 6.60 -12.18 11.71
C LYS A 49 7.33 -13.52 11.88
N VAL A 50 6.85 -14.61 11.26
CA VAL A 50 7.58 -15.90 11.31
C VAL A 50 8.89 -15.85 10.53
N CYS A 51 8.99 -14.98 9.52
CA CYS A 51 10.22 -14.72 8.76
C CYS A 51 11.26 -13.91 9.55
N ASP A 52 11.00 -13.53 10.79
CA ASP A 52 12.03 -12.97 11.67
C ASP A 52 12.98 -14.11 12.12
N GLU A 53 14.13 -14.20 11.45
CA GLU A 53 15.19 -15.16 11.73
C GLU A 53 16.20 -14.67 12.78
N VAL A 54 16.12 -13.41 13.18
CA VAL A 54 17.08 -12.78 14.10
C VAL A 54 16.62 -12.88 15.55
N SER A 55 15.34 -12.61 15.79
CA SER A 55 14.77 -12.59 17.14
C SER A 55 14.47 -13.99 17.65
N VAL A 56 14.70 -14.20 18.94
CA VAL A 56 14.24 -15.40 19.63
C VAL A 56 12.72 -15.49 19.59
N ARG A 57 12.20 -16.72 19.62
CA ARG A 57 10.76 -16.96 19.72
C ARG A 57 10.19 -16.24 20.95
N GLY A 58 9.02 -15.63 20.80
CA GLY A 58 8.39 -14.77 21.79
C GLY A 58 8.65 -13.28 21.58
N GLU A 59 9.73 -12.95 20.86
CA GLU A 59 10.19 -11.58 20.61
C GLU A 59 10.26 -11.25 19.11
N ARG A 60 9.73 -12.13 18.26
CA ARG A 60 9.74 -11.93 16.80
C ARG A 60 8.87 -10.77 16.37
N LYS A 61 9.38 -9.98 15.43
CA LYS A 61 8.77 -8.73 14.98
C LYS A 61 8.47 -8.76 13.49
N VAL A 62 7.33 -8.17 13.13
CA VAL A 62 6.93 -7.99 11.72
C VAL A 62 7.98 -7.19 10.95
N GLY A 63 8.45 -6.07 11.50
CA GLY A 63 9.40 -5.21 10.81
C GLY A 63 10.78 -5.85 10.61
N VAL A 64 11.21 -6.78 11.46
CA VAL A 64 12.42 -7.59 11.21
C VAL A 64 12.13 -8.61 10.11
N GLY A 65 10.99 -9.29 10.16
CA GLY A 65 10.56 -10.22 9.12
C GLY A 65 10.48 -9.57 7.73
N LEU A 66 10.11 -8.29 7.65
CA LEU A 66 10.11 -7.50 6.40
C LEU A 66 11.51 -7.20 5.84
N THR A 67 12.58 -7.48 6.57
CA THR A 67 13.94 -7.37 6.02
C THR A 67 14.32 -8.59 5.16
N THR A 68 13.61 -9.71 5.33
CA THR A 68 13.81 -10.95 4.56
C THR A 68 13.05 -10.95 3.23
N ASP A 69 13.56 -11.65 2.22
CA ASP A 69 12.91 -11.76 0.91
C ASP A 69 11.53 -12.42 1.00
N GLU A 70 11.37 -13.44 1.85
CA GLU A 70 10.07 -14.11 2.05
C GLU A 70 9.05 -13.15 2.68
N GLY A 71 9.44 -12.41 3.71
CA GLY A 71 8.56 -11.44 4.37
C GLY A 71 8.12 -10.32 3.43
N LYS A 72 9.04 -9.80 2.61
CA LYS A 72 8.73 -8.81 1.56
C LYS A 72 7.73 -9.37 0.55
N LEU A 73 7.97 -10.60 0.07
CA LEU A 73 7.11 -11.24 -0.93
C LEU A 73 5.70 -11.49 -0.39
N LEU A 74 5.55 -11.89 0.88
CA LEU A 74 4.26 -12.06 1.53
C LEU A 74 3.45 -10.77 1.51
N LEU A 75 4.07 -9.63 1.84
CA LEU A 75 3.42 -8.33 1.85
C LEU A 75 3.08 -7.84 0.44
N GLN A 76 4.01 -7.96 -0.52
CA GLN A 76 3.81 -7.53 -1.91
C GLN A 76 2.72 -8.32 -2.63
N ARG A 77 2.51 -9.60 -2.27
CA ARG A 77 1.45 -10.45 -2.84
C ARG A 77 0.10 -10.32 -2.14
N PHE A 78 0.02 -9.52 -1.08
CA PHE A 78 -1.23 -9.36 -0.34
C PHE A 78 -2.21 -8.46 -1.10
N GLY A 79 -3.37 -8.98 -1.46
CA GLY A 79 -4.46 -8.19 -2.05
C GLY A 79 -5.20 -7.38 -0.98
N PHE A 80 -4.98 -6.07 -0.89
CA PHE A 80 -5.69 -5.20 0.06
C PHE A 80 -7.15 -4.94 -0.36
N THR A 81 -7.34 -4.81 -1.67
CA THR A 81 -8.61 -4.54 -2.34
C THR A 81 -8.95 -5.67 -3.32
N GLU A 82 -10.18 -5.68 -3.84
CA GLU A 82 -10.63 -6.70 -4.80
C GLU A 82 -9.76 -6.74 -6.07
N LYS A 83 -9.41 -5.56 -6.58
CA LYS A 83 -8.45 -5.39 -7.68
C LYS A 83 -7.18 -4.73 -7.15
N SER A 84 -6.02 -5.13 -7.67
CA SER A 84 -4.75 -4.45 -7.38
C SER A 84 -4.63 -3.18 -8.23
N VAL A 85 -3.70 -2.30 -7.89
CA VAL A 85 -3.43 -1.10 -8.69
C VAL A 85 -2.96 -1.52 -10.08
N ARG A 86 -2.07 -2.50 -10.19
CA ARG A 86 -1.60 -3.06 -11.47
C ARG A 86 -2.71 -3.68 -12.34
N ALA A 87 -3.86 -4.02 -11.75
CA ALA A 87 -5.00 -4.57 -12.48
C ALA A 87 -5.96 -3.50 -13.02
N VAL A 88 -5.84 -2.25 -12.54
CA VAL A 88 -6.76 -1.15 -12.85
C VAL A 88 -6.05 0.00 -13.57
N LEU A 89 -4.81 0.30 -13.19
CA LEU A 89 -3.99 1.31 -13.85
C LEU A 89 -3.43 0.72 -15.16
N PRO A 90 -3.65 1.37 -16.32
CA PRO A 90 -3.01 0.95 -17.56
C PRO A 90 -1.50 1.18 -17.51
N GLY A 91 -0.74 0.40 -18.27
CA GLY A 91 0.72 0.48 -18.29
C GLY A 91 1.43 -0.34 -17.21
N ARG A 92 2.74 -0.16 -17.13
CA ARG A 92 3.67 -0.94 -16.31
C ARG A 92 4.22 -0.12 -15.15
N LEU A 93 3.99 -0.62 -13.94
CA LEU A 93 4.47 -0.01 -12.69
C LEU A 93 5.79 -0.64 -12.24
N VAL A 94 6.83 0.19 -12.09
CA VAL A 94 8.14 -0.20 -11.55
C VAL A 94 8.49 0.71 -10.38
N TYR A 95 8.68 0.13 -9.20
CA TYR A 95 9.18 0.85 -8.03
C TYR A 95 10.71 0.81 -8.00
N HIS A 96 11.33 1.96 -7.74
CA HIS A 96 12.78 2.13 -7.63
C HIS A 96 13.17 2.46 -6.18
N PRO A 97 13.65 1.49 -5.39
CA PRO A 97 13.94 1.70 -3.97
C PRO A 97 15.04 2.73 -3.69
N SER A 98 16.01 2.89 -4.60
CA SER A 98 17.12 3.83 -4.44
C SER A 98 16.70 5.29 -4.51
N THR A 99 15.59 5.58 -5.20
CA THR A 99 15.08 6.95 -5.44
C THR A 99 13.71 7.17 -4.82
N TYR A 100 13.14 6.15 -4.17
CA TYR A 100 11.78 6.18 -3.63
C TYR A 100 10.73 6.56 -4.67
N SER A 101 10.95 6.21 -5.94
CA SER A 101 10.10 6.65 -7.05
C SER A 101 9.32 5.49 -7.67
N LEU A 102 8.09 5.79 -8.11
CA LEU A 102 7.27 4.90 -8.91
C LEU A 102 7.28 5.38 -10.36
N GLU A 103 7.86 4.58 -11.24
CA GLU A 103 7.83 4.78 -12.67
C GLU A 103 6.64 4.05 -13.27
N VAL A 104 5.90 4.75 -14.14
CA VAL A 104 4.81 4.20 -14.93
C VAL A 104 5.18 4.37 -16.40
N THR A 105 5.26 3.25 -17.12
CA THR A 105 5.64 3.18 -18.54
C THR A 105 4.54 2.51 -19.36
N ASP A 106 4.53 2.73 -20.68
CA ASP A 106 3.52 2.17 -21.58
C ASP A 106 2.09 2.53 -21.15
N PHE A 107 1.92 3.66 -20.46
CA PHE A 107 0.62 4.06 -19.96
C PHE A 107 -0.19 4.70 -21.07
N ASP A 108 -1.39 4.17 -21.26
CA ASP A 108 -2.38 4.64 -22.20
C ASP A 108 -3.74 4.60 -21.53
N ILE A 109 -4.26 5.77 -21.16
CA ILE A 109 -5.55 5.88 -20.48
C ILE A 109 -6.71 5.32 -21.33
N ASN A 110 -6.58 5.30 -22.66
CA ASN A 110 -7.60 4.77 -23.55
C ASN A 110 -7.74 3.24 -23.43
N SER A 111 -6.72 2.58 -22.89
CA SER A 111 -6.76 1.14 -22.59
C SER A 111 -7.41 0.83 -21.22
N SER A 112 -7.74 1.86 -20.43
CA SER A 112 -8.38 1.70 -19.12
C SER A 112 -9.87 1.43 -19.23
N ASP A 113 -10.38 0.50 -18.42
CA ASP A 113 -11.81 0.27 -18.22
C ASP A 113 -12.35 1.23 -17.15
N PHE A 114 -12.81 2.42 -17.58
CA PHE A 114 -13.43 3.37 -16.66
C PHE A 114 -14.76 2.82 -16.14
N PRO A 115 -14.97 2.80 -14.81
CA PRO A 115 -16.25 2.46 -14.23
C PRO A 115 -17.38 3.36 -14.75
N LYS A 116 -18.61 2.86 -14.75
CA LYS A 116 -19.78 3.66 -15.13
C LYS A 116 -19.84 4.96 -14.32
N SER A 117 -20.05 6.08 -15.00
CA SER A 117 -20.07 7.44 -14.45
C SER A 117 -18.73 7.98 -13.94
N ALA A 118 -17.63 7.23 -14.00
CA ALA A 118 -16.31 7.76 -13.72
C ALA A 118 -15.87 8.71 -14.85
N ALA A 119 -15.43 9.90 -14.48
CA ALA A 119 -14.87 10.90 -15.39
C ALA A 119 -13.36 11.09 -15.16
N ILE A 120 -12.88 10.84 -13.93
CA ILE A 120 -11.48 11.02 -13.57
C ILE A 120 -10.97 9.80 -12.79
N MET A 121 -9.80 9.31 -13.15
CA MET A 121 -8.98 8.39 -12.37
C MET A 121 -7.93 9.20 -11.61
N GLU A 122 -7.75 8.93 -10.32
CA GLU A 122 -6.63 9.43 -9.53
C GLU A 122 -5.67 8.29 -9.20
N LEU A 123 -4.37 8.52 -9.39
CA LEU A 123 -3.29 7.68 -8.90
C LEU A 123 -2.58 8.38 -7.73
N GLN A 124 -2.48 7.67 -6.61
CA GLN A 124 -1.78 8.08 -5.41
C GLN A 124 -0.55 7.19 -5.20
N PHE A 125 0.53 7.78 -4.69
CA PHE A 125 1.74 7.05 -4.34
C PHE A 125 2.33 7.60 -3.03
N GLY A 126 2.87 6.71 -2.22
CA GLY A 126 3.56 7.09 -1.00
C GLY A 126 4.48 6.01 -0.45
N ILE A 127 5.42 6.43 0.39
CA ILE A 127 6.40 5.58 1.04
C ILE A 127 6.15 5.59 2.54
N MET A 128 5.78 4.45 3.09
CA MET A 128 5.63 4.28 4.53
C MET A 128 6.98 3.92 5.14
N ALA A 129 7.42 4.67 6.15
CA ALA A 129 8.63 4.38 6.91
C ALA A 129 8.31 3.68 8.23
N LEU A 130 9.20 2.79 8.65
CA LEU A 130 9.21 2.22 9.99
C LEU A 130 10.11 3.07 10.91
N ASP A 131 9.73 3.19 12.17
CA ASP A 131 10.56 3.78 13.23
C ASP A 131 11.66 2.82 13.73
N ASP A 132 12.47 3.28 14.69
CA ASP A 132 13.53 2.47 15.33
C ASP A 132 12.99 1.25 16.10
N LEU A 133 11.68 1.24 16.41
CA LEU A 133 11.00 0.08 17.00
C LEU A 133 10.47 -0.87 15.93
N LEU A 134 10.75 -0.59 14.65
CA LEU A 134 10.30 -1.32 13.47
C LEU A 134 8.77 -1.35 13.34
N LEU A 135 8.11 -0.27 13.78
CA LEU A 135 6.68 -0.05 13.62
C LEU A 135 6.43 1.04 12.58
N PRO A 136 5.33 0.95 11.79
CA PRO A 136 4.95 2.01 10.87
C PRO A 136 4.77 3.33 11.63
N SER A 137 5.40 4.39 11.17
CA SER A 137 5.45 5.68 11.89
C SER A 137 4.91 6.84 11.07
N GLN A 138 5.31 6.92 9.80
CA GLN A 138 4.93 8.00 8.90
C GLN A 138 4.78 7.49 7.48
N ILE A 139 3.97 8.17 6.68
CA ILE A 139 3.90 7.99 5.25
C ILE A 139 4.23 9.29 4.52
N PHE A 140 5.11 9.18 3.52
CA PHE A 140 5.59 10.27 2.69
C PHE A 140 4.90 10.20 1.34
N MET A 141 3.97 11.13 1.08
CA MET A 141 3.11 11.10 -0.10
C MET A 141 3.71 11.90 -1.26
N SER A 142 3.49 11.43 -2.49
CA SER A 142 3.70 12.24 -3.69
C SER A 142 2.52 13.19 -3.91
N THR A 143 2.69 14.12 -4.84
CA THR A 143 1.55 14.79 -5.47
C THR A 143 0.73 13.76 -6.27
N PRO A 144 -0.60 13.66 -6.10
CA PRO A 144 -1.44 12.73 -6.87
C PRO A 144 -1.51 13.10 -8.35
N GLN A 145 -1.64 12.10 -9.22
CA GLN A 145 -1.86 12.27 -10.65
C GLN A 145 -3.33 12.05 -10.99
N TYR A 146 -3.88 12.84 -11.91
CA TYR A 146 -5.28 12.77 -12.33
C TYR A 146 -5.36 12.60 -13.84
N PHE A 147 -6.19 11.66 -14.27
CA PHE A 147 -6.38 11.33 -15.69
C PHE A 147 -7.86 11.30 -16.00
N ASP A 148 -8.29 12.04 -17.02
CA ASP A 148 -9.57 11.80 -17.67
C ASP A 148 -9.38 10.86 -18.87
N ALA A 149 -10.50 10.42 -19.46
CA ALA A 149 -10.48 9.51 -20.60
C ALA A 149 -9.86 10.12 -21.89
N GLN A 150 -9.46 11.38 -21.89
CA GLN A 150 -8.82 12.06 -23.02
C GLN A 150 -7.36 12.46 -22.70
N SER A 151 -6.83 12.02 -21.55
CA SER A 151 -5.47 12.33 -21.15
C SER A 151 -4.46 11.84 -22.19
N THR A 152 -3.51 12.71 -22.53
CA THR A 152 -2.42 12.40 -23.46
C THR A 152 -1.12 12.04 -22.74
N VAL A 153 -1.17 11.81 -21.42
CA VAL A 153 0.00 11.36 -20.64
C VAL A 153 0.38 9.97 -21.11
N THR A 154 1.67 9.76 -21.36
CA THR A 154 2.26 8.46 -21.61
C THR A 154 3.03 8.01 -20.39
N ASP A 155 4.34 8.23 -20.35
CA ASP A 155 5.19 7.80 -19.25
C ASP A 155 5.36 8.92 -18.22
N PHE A 156 5.41 8.54 -16.95
CA PHE A 156 5.63 9.48 -15.87
C PHE A 156 6.24 8.83 -14.64
N VAL A 157 6.81 9.65 -13.77
CA VAL A 157 7.41 9.22 -12.50
C VAL A 157 6.76 9.98 -11.36
N MET A 158 6.42 9.26 -10.28
CA MET A 158 5.94 9.84 -9.03
C MET A 158 7.00 9.65 -7.95
N THR A 159 7.32 10.73 -7.25
CA THR A 159 8.24 10.73 -6.11
C THR A 159 7.56 11.43 -4.93
N PRO A 160 7.74 10.96 -3.68
CA PRO A 160 7.28 11.67 -2.50
C PRO A 160 7.75 13.12 -2.46
N ASN A 161 6.89 14.02 -1.97
CA ASN A 161 7.23 15.44 -1.84
C ASN A 161 8.33 15.68 -0.78
N GLU A 162 8.44 14.75 0.17
CA GLU A 162 9.50 14.66 1.17
C GLU A 162 10.02 13.23 1.20
N LEU A 163 11.33 13.04 1.39
CA LEU A 163 11.92 11.70 1.41
C LEU A 163 11.94 11.11 2.83
N PRO A 164 11.73 9.79 2.98
CA PRO A 164 11.91 9.12 4.25
C PRO A 164 13.38 9.20 4.73
N PRO A 165 13.64 9.05 6.04
CA PRO A 165 15.00 8.96 6.58
C PRO A 165 15.80 7.83 5.92
N SER A 166 17.11 8.03 5.74
CA SER A 166 17.95 6.97 5.17
C SER A 166 18.11 5.79 6.14
N GLY A 167 18.19 4.56 5.62
CA GLY A 167 18.53 3.37 6.40
C GLY A 167 17.36 2.77 7.20
N VAL A 168 16.16 3.32 7.08
CA VAL A 168 14.95 2.74 7.66
C VAL A 168 14.31 1.74 6.70
N VAL A 169 13.57 0.76 7.24
CA VAL A 169 12.73 -0.10 6.41
C VAL A 169 11.58 0.72 5.87
N THR A 170 11.33 0.61 4.57
CA THR A 170 10.25 1.35 3.89
C THR A 170 9.32 0.41 3.15
N ILE A 171 8.08 0.84 2.93
CA ILE A 171 7.05 0.10 2.22
C ILE A 171 6.43 1.08 1.23
N ALA A 172 6.56 0.79 -0.07
CA ALA A 172 6.00 1.60 -1.13
C ALA A 172 4.56 1.18 -1.43
N VAL A 173 3.64 2.14 -1.40
CA VAL A 173 2.20 1.91 -1.56
C VAL A 173 1.66 2.78 -2.68
N ALA A 174 0.88 2.17 -3.57
CA ALA A 174 0.10 2.88 -4.57
C ALA A 174 -1.40 2.71 -4.29
N GLY A 175 -2.19 3.69 -4.72
CA GLY A 175 -3.64 3.59 -4.71
C GLY A 175 -4.28 4.21 -5.95
N VAL A 176 -5.38 3.64 -6.41
CA VAL A 176 -6.20 4.17 -7.50
C VAL A 176 -7.63 4.35 -7.04
N ARG A 177 -8.25 5.47 -7.41
CA ARG A 177 -9.66 5.74 -7.17
C ARG A 177 -10.29 6.56 -8.28
N PHE A 178 -11.60 6.50 -8.39
CA PHE A 178 -12.36 7.15 -9.46
C PHE A 178 -13.30 8.24 -8.93
N TYR A 179 -13.49 9.27 -9.74
CA TYR A 179 -14.38 10.39 -9.47
C TYR A 179 -15.38 10.56 -10.59
N GLU A 180 -16.60 10.94 -10.23
CA GLU A 180 -17.58 11.54 -11.12
C GLU A 180 -17.42 13.06 -11.11
N VAL A 181 -17.72 13.72 -12.23
CA VAL A 181 -17.77 15.18 -12.31
C VAL A 181 -19.21 15.62 -12.49
N VAL A 182 -19.76 16.29 -11.48
CA VAL A 182 -21.13 16.84 -11.50
C VAL A 182 -21.03 18.35 -11.36
N ASN A 183 -21.55 19.09 -12.34
CA ASN A 183 -21.49 20.56 -12.38
C ASN A 183 -20.07 21.14 -12.22
N GLY A 184 -19.05 20.43 -12.72
CA GLY A 184 -17.64 20.85 -12.62
C GLY A 184 -16.95 20.49 -11.28
N GLU A 185 -17.68 19.94 -10.31
CA GLU A 185 -17.12 19.47 -9.05
C GLU A 185 -16.85 17.96 -9.08
N ARG A 186 -15.78 17.53 -8.39
CA ARG A 186 -15.34 16.13 -8.33
C ARG A 186 -15.93 15.42 -7.12
N TYR A 187 -16.62 14.31 -7.36
CA TYR A 187 -17.22 13.46 -6.33
C TYR A 187 -16.59 12.08 -6.37
N LEU A 188 -16.00 11.65 -5.24
CA LEU A 188 -15.41 10.31 -5.13
C LEU A 188 -16.51 9.26 -5.33
N LEU A 189 -16.30 8.35 -6.27
CA LEU A 189 -17.20 7.22 -6.49
C LEU A 189 -16.98 6.16 -5.39
N LYS A 190 -18.04 5.91 -4.62
CA LYS A 190 -17.98 5.04 -3.43
C LYS A 190 -18.56 3.67 -3.75
N ALA A 191 -17.72 2.75 -4.22
CA ALA A 191 -18.04 1.33 -4.25
C ALA A 191 -16.77 0.51 -4.06
N LEU A 192 -16.89 -0.70 -3.51
CA LEU A 192 -15.74 -1.51 -3.08
C LEU A 192 -14.74 -1.80 -4.21
N ASN A 193 -15.23 -1.94 -5.44
CA ASN A 193 -14.41 -2.23 -6.63
C ASN A 193 -13.81 -0.98 -7.29
N LEU A 194 -14.03 0.21 -6.75
CA LEU A 194 -13.59 1.50 -7.33
C LEU A 194 -12.41 2.13 -6.57
N GLN A 195 -11.90 1.42 -5.55
CA GLN A 195 -10.68 1.76 -4.84
C GLN A 195 -9.75 0.57 -4.93
N SER A 196 -8.52 0.81 -5.37
CA SER A 196 -7.46 -0.20 -5.41
C SER A 196 -6.28 0.26 -4.57
N VAL A 197 -5.73 -0.63 -3.75
CA VAL A 197 -4.55 -0.37 -2.92
C VAL A 197 -3.58 -1.54 -3.08
N GLU A 198 -2.31 -1.23 -3.30
CA GLU A 198 -1.29 -2.24 -3.54
C GLU A 198 0.04 -1.81 -2.91
N VAL A 199 0.73 -2.76 -2.27
CA VAL A 199 2.14 -2.59 -1.92
C VAL A 199 2.96 -2.92 -3.17
N VAL A 200 3.60 -1.89 -3.73
CA VAL A 200 4.37 -1.99 -4.97
C VAL A 200 5.85 -2.30 -4.72
N GLY A 201 6.32 -2.17 -3.47
CA GLY A 201 7.68 -2.50 -3.05
C GLY A 201 7.89 -2.45 -1.54
N VAL A 202 8.97 -3.08 -1.07
CA VAL A 202 9.46 -3.10 0.33
C VAL A 202 10.98 -3.11 0.31
#